data_AF-A0A376KNM4-F1
#
_entry.id   AF-A0A376KNM4-F1
#
_cell.length_a   1.000
_cell.length_b   1.000
_cell.length_c   1.000
_cell.angle_alpha   90.00
_cell.angle_beta   90.00
_cell.angle_gamma   90.00
#
_symmetry.space_group_name_H-M   'P 1'
#
loop_
_entity.id
_entity.type
_entity.pdbx_description
1 polymer ?
#
loop_
_entity_poly.entity_id
_entity_poly.type
_entity_poly.pdbx_seq_one_letter_code
_entity_poly.pdbx_strand_id
1 'polypeptide(L)'
;MQTIHFLPDRLNVEPAVFRGFTTPELGLAALSGAALGLLWPLPLLPLTGWVMIPTGMMVTPLLLIWFGGSWITRMKRGKTG
;
A
#
# COMPACT_ATOMS: atom_id res chain seq x y z
N MET A 1 -23.02 0.66 34.52
CA MET A 1 -22.64 1.61 33.46
C MET A 1 -22.95 0.95 32.12
N GLN A 2 -24.03 1.36 31.46
CA GLN A 2 -24.36 0.83 30.12
C GLN A 2 -23.65 1.70 29.09
N THR A 3 -22.69 1.12 28.39
CA THR A 3 -22.05 1.72 27.22
C THR A 3 -23.08 1.82 26.11
N ILE A 4 -23.39 3.06 25.73
CA ILE A 4 -24.39 3.35 24.70
C ILE A 4 -23.80 2.91 23.35
N HIS A 5 -24.37 1.86 22.74
CA HIS A 5 -23.95 1.26 21.46
C HIS A 5 -24.42 2.11 20.25
N PHE A 6 -24.32 3.43 20.32
CA PHE A 6 -24.83 4.31 19.23
C PHE A 6 -23.76 5.06 18.46
N LEU A 7 -22.51 5.12 18.93
CA LEU A 7 -21.45 5.75 18.14
C LEU A 7 -20.92 4.72 17.13
N PRO A 8 -21.16 4.89 15.82
CA PRO A 8 -20.64 3.95 14.84
C PRO A 8 -19.12 4.07 14.83
N ASP A 9 -18.39 2.96 15.01
CA ASP A 9 -16.92 2.92 14.96
C ASP A 9 -16.35 3.56 13.67
N ARG A 10 -17.16 3.64 12.61
CA ARG A 10 -16.85 4.31 11.35
C ARG A 10 -16.49 5.80 11.52
N LEU A 11 -16.91 6.46 12.59
CA LEU A 11 -16.69 7.90 12.80
C LEU A 11 -15.28 8.23 13.29
N ASN A 12 -14.61 7.29 13.96
CA ASN A 12 -13.27 7.44 14.51
C ASN A 12 -12.20 6.70 13.69
N VAL A 13 -12.60 6.05 12.59
CA VAL A 13 -11.70 5.30 11.72
C VAL A 13 -11.34 6.17 10.53
N GLU A 14 -10.04 6.31 10.27
CA GLU A 14 -9.53 7.12 9.17
C GLU A 14 -10.09 6.58 7.83
N PRO A 15 -10.68 7.45 6.98
CA PRO A 15 -11.30 7.01 5.74
C PRO A 15 -10.26 6.42 4.79
N ALA A 16 -10.65 5.37 4.07
CA ALA A 16 -9.82 4.82 3.01
C ALA A 16 -9.74 5.82 1.84
N VAL A 17 -8.51 6.18 1.45
CA VAL A 17 -8.23 7.14 0.37
C VAL A 17 -8.20 6.45 -0.98
N PHE A 18 -7.51 5.31 -1.08
CA PHE A 18 -7.36 4.59 -2.34
C PHE A 18 -7.40 3.09 -2.12
N ARG A 19 -8.36 2.40 -2.76
CA ARG A 19 -8.42 0.93 -2.84
C ARG A 19 -8.31 0.19 -1.48
N GLY A 20 -8.87 0.78 -0.42
CA GLY A 20 -8.88 0.23 0.94
C GLY A 20 -7.72 0.68 1.84
N PHE A 21 -6.74 1.40 1.29
CA PHE A 21 -5.65 2.01 2.06
C PHE A 21 -6.11 3.30 2.74
N THR A 22 -5.74 3.48 4.01
CA THR A 22 -5.74 4.81 4.65
C THR A 22 -4.54 5.63 4.20
N THR A 23 -4.48 6.92 4.55
CA THR A 23 -3.38 7.82 4.20
C THR A 23 -2.00 7.26 4.58
N PRO A 24 -1.76 6.82 5.84
CA PRO A 24 -0.46 6.30 6.23
C PRO A 24 -0.16 4.94 5.57
N GLU A 25 -1.16 4.07 5.40
CA GLU A 25 -0.97 2.77 4.76
C GLU A 25 -0.56 2.93 3.28
N LEU A 26 -1.18 3.86 2.55
CA LEU A 26 -0.83 4.17 1.17
C LEU A 26 0.59 4.75 1.07
N GLY A 27 0.94 5.67 1.98
CA GLY A 27 2.28 6.26 2.05
C GLY A 27 3.36 5.21 2.30
N LEU A 28 3.14 4.28 3.25
CA LEU A 28 4.06 3.18 3.54
C LEU A 28 4.18 2.21 2.36
N ALA A 29 3.08 1.90 1.67
CA ALA A 29 3.10 1.09 0.45
C ALA A 29 3.90 1.77 -0.66
N ALA A 30 3.71 3.07 -0.88
CA ALA A 30 4.46 3.82 -1.88
C ALA A 30 5.96 3.88 -1.54
N LEU A 31 6.33 4.16 -0.29
CA LEU A 31 7.73 4.23 0.14
C LEU A 31 8.43 2.87 0.08
N SER A 32 7.79 1.81 0.58
CA SER A 32 8.33 0.45 0.50
C SER A 32 8.46 -0.01 -0.95
N GLY A 33 7.48 0.27 -1.79
CA GLY A 33 7.52 -0.02 -3.21
C GLY A 33 8.63 0.74 -3.94
N ALA A 34 8.86 2.02 -3.61
CA ALA A 34 9.95 2.81 -4.18
C ALA A 34 11.33 2.28 -3.73
N ALA A 35 11.48 1.91 -2.45
CA ALA A 35 12.71 1.30 -1.93
C ALA A 35 13.01 -0.03 -2.62
N LEU A 36 12.01 -0.91 -2.76
CA LEU A 36 12.16 -2.15 -3.52
C LEU A 36 12.47 -1.88 -5.00
N GLY A 37 11.83 -0.86 -5.58
CA GLY A 37 12.06 -0.42 -6.95
C GLY A 37 13.47 0.13 -7.20
N LEU A 38 14.16 0.57 -6.16
CA LEU A 38 15.57 0.97 -6.21
C LEU A 38 16.52 -0.23 -6.04
N LEU A 39 16.15 -1.21 -5.21
CA LEU A 39 17.02 -2.34 -4.85
C LEU A 39 16.99 -3.47 -5.89
N TRP A 40 15.81 -3.85 -6.38
CA TRP A 40 15.66 -4.97 -7.30
C TRP A 40 16.34 -4.79 -8.68
N PRO A 41 16.50 -3.58 -9.27
CA PRO A 41 17.18 -3.43 -10.55
C PRO A 41 18.71 -3.41 -10.43
N LEU A 42 19.28 -3.34 -9.21
CA LEU A 42 20.74 -3.33 -9.02
C LEU A 42 21.46 -4.51 -9.68
N PRO A 43 20.97 -5.77 -9.57
CA PRO A 43 21.56 -6.91 -10.27
C PRO A 43 21.41 -6.85 -11.80
N LEU A 44 20.45 -6.07 -12.31
CA LEU A 44 20.17 -5.92 -13.74
C LEU A 44 20.98 -4.81 -14.41
N LEU A 45 21.62 -3.95 -13.62
CA LEU A 45 22.44 -2.83 -14.13
C LEU A 45 23.49 -3.24 -15.18
N PRO A 46 24.20 -4.38 -15.07
CA PRO A 46 25.17 -4.77 -16.10
C PRO A 46 24.53 -5.07 -17.46
N LEU A 47 23.25 -5.44 -17.48
CA LEU A 47 22.53 -5.84 -18.69
C LEU A 47 21.75 -4.69 -19.32
N THR A 48 21.08 -3.87 -18.50
CA THR A 48 20.15 -2.83 -18.96
C THR A 48 20.68 -1.40 -18.78
N GLY A 49 21.79 -1.24 -18.06
CA GLY A 49 22.34 0.06 -17.69
C GLY A 49 21.50 0.80 -16.65
N TRP A 50 21.84 2.08 -16.44
CA TRP A 50 21.30 2.95 -15.39
C TRP A 50 19.81 3.27 -15.54
N VAL A 51 19.26 3.13 -16.75
CA VAL A 51 17.86 3.45 -17.08
C VAL A 51 16.88 2.60 -16.24
N MET A 52 17.30 1.41 -15.80
CA MET A 52 16.44 0.52 -15.03
C MET A 52 16.12 1.03 -13.62
N ILE A 53 16.93 1.94 -13.08
CA ILE A 53 16.74 2.53 -11.75
C ILE A 53 15.47 3.39 -11.68
N PRO A 54 15.31 4.47 -12.49
CA PRO A 54 14.10 5.28 -12.45
C PRO A 54 12.85 4.48 -12.85
N THR A 55 12.98 3.54 -13.80
CA THR A 55 11.86 2.67 -14.19
C THR A 55 11.41 1.78 -13.04
N GLY A 56 12.35 1.11 -12.34
CA GLY A 56 12.04 0.29 -11.17
C GLY A 56 11.39 1.13 -10.07
N MET A 57 11.92 2.32 -9.80
CA MET A 57 11.41 3.22 -8.76
C MET A 57 9.98 3.71 -9.04
N MET A 58 9.56 3.85 -10.30
CA MET A 58 8.18 4.20 -10.65
C MET A 58 7.24 2.99 -10.73
N VAL A 59 7.67 1.89 -11.36
CA VAL A 59 6.78 0.75 -11.65
C VAL A 59 6.47 -0.06 -10.39
N THR A 60 7.49 -0.30 -9.55
CA THR A 60 7.38 -1.18 -8.38
C THR A 60 6.36 -0.70 -7.34
N PRO A 61 6.30 0.58 -6.93
CA PRO A 61 5.25 1.05 -6.02
C PRO A 61 3.85 0.99 -6.63
N LEU A 62 3.70 1.23 -7.93
CA LEU A 62 2.40 1.09 -8.60
C LEU A 62 1.90 -0.35 -8.55
N LEU A 63 2.77 -1.32 -8.85
CA LEU A 63 2.44 -2.74 -8.73
C LEU A 63 2.11 -3.12 -7.29
N LEU A 64 2.92 -2.69 -6.33
CA LEU A 64 2.72 -3.01 -4.92
C LEU A 64 1.39 -2.46 -4.38
N ILE A 65 1.03 -1.22 -4.72
CA ILE A 65 -0.27 -0.64 -4.35
C ILE A 65 -1.41 -1.37 -5.07
N TRP A 66 -1.21 -1.75 -6.34
CA TRP A 66 -2.23 -2.42 -7.14
C TRP A 66 -2.60 -3.80 -6.58
N PHE A 67 -1.60 -4.61 -6.23
CA PHE A 67 -1.81 -5.92 -5.62
C PHE A 67 -2.18 -5.81 -4.13
N GLY A 68 -1.45 -4.98 -3.37
CA GLY A 68 -1.63 -4.78 -1.93
C GLY A 68 -3.01 -4.24 -1.56
N GLY A 69 -3.60 -3.37 -2.38
CA GLY A 69 -4.94 -2.82 -2.11
C GLY A 69 -6.03 -3.87 -2.14
N SER A 70 -5.92 -4.85 -3.06
CA SER A 70 -6.85 -5.98 -3.10
C SER A 70 -6.71 -6.87 -1.86
N TRP A 71 -5.48 -7.06 -1.36
CA TRP A 71 -5.19 -7.83 -0.17
C TRP A 71 -5.73 -7.15 1.09
N ILE A 72 -5.43 -5.86 1.27
CA ILE A 72 -5.89 -5.08 2.43
C ILE A 72 -7.41 -4.97 2.45
N THR A 73 -8.04 -4.79 1.30
CA THR A 73 -9.51 -4.80 1.21
C THR A 73 -10.10 -6.15 1.64
N ARG A 74 -9.46 -7.27 1.30
CA ARG A 74 -9.89 -8.61 1.75
C ARG A 74 -9.67 -8.81 3.25
N MET A 75 -8.51 -8.42 3.78
CA MET A 75 -8.22 -8.46 5.22
C MET A 75 -9.21 -7.63 6.03
N LYS A 76 -9.54 -6.42 5.57
CA LYS A 76 -10.51 -5.53 6.23
C LYS A 76 -11.95 -6.08 6.13
N ARG A 77 -12.31 -6.81 5.06
CA ARG A 77 -13.62 -7.47 4.92
C ARG A 77 -13.79 -8.70 5.82
N GLY A 78 -12.73 -9.46 6.08
CA GLY A 78 -12.75 -10.63 6.97
C GLY A 78 -12.94 -10.32 8.46
N LYS A 79 -12.91 -9.04 8.85
CA LYS A 79 -13.17 -8.55 10.22
C LYS A 79 -14.64 -8.20 10.48
N THR A 80 -15.54 -8.58 9.56
CA THR A 80 -17.00 -8.52 9.75
C THR A 80 -17.52 -9.95 9.81
N GLY A 81 -17.47 -10.50 11.01
CA GLY A 81 -18.01 -11.80 11.41
C GLY A 81 -18.08 -11.81 12.92
#